data_AF-A0A9N9PFW8-F1
#
_entry.id   AF-A0A9N9PFW8-F1
#
_cell.length_a   1.000
_cell.length_b   1.000
_cell.length_c   1.000
_cell.angle_alpha   90.00
_cell.angle_beta   90.00
_cell.angle_gamma   90.00
#
_symmetry.space_group_name_H-M   'P 1'
#
loop_
_entity.id
_entity.type
_entity.pdbx_description
1 polymer ?
#
loop_
_entity_poly.entity_id
_entity_poly.type
_entity_poly.pdbx_seq_one_letter_code
_entity_poly.pdbx_strand_id
1 'polypeptide(L)'
;KCIKSFQRMLMTPLKSSPKSENVVYEASEISYPACDECYEYQYNQHSSPFYCQPCNTKRFRMEFDKWSTGNDKLDQLIQKTHIKSKNAFELLEWIPYSSLKDINRIAQGGFATDYSAIWPDGPMQRFDLNKRQWSRAGVTKVVFKEFYNSKDSSFQFLEETRAYLRVGGNKPITTRIYGISQNPKSKNYGIVMRSEGLGSLRHVLNDTFHEKSWDGRLDILFGISFCLSQLHN
;
A
#
# COMPACT_ATOMS: atom_id res chain seq x y z
N LYS A 1 8.00 -5.65 -7.21
CA LYS A 1 9.19 -6.28 -7.81
C LYS A 1 10.07 -6.90 -6.74
N CYS A 2 10.43 -6.27 -5.60
CA CYS A 2 11.23 -6.98 -4.57
C CYS A 2 10.42 -8.08 -3.87
N ILE A 3 9.20 -7.79 -3.37
CA ILE A 3 8.30 -8.81 -2.79
C ILE A 3 7.87 -9.84 -3.83
N LYS A 4 7.54 -9.41 -5.08
CA LYS A 4 7.23 -10.33 -6.18
C LYS A 4 8.44 -11.17 -6.64
N SER A 5 9.67 -10.65 -6.54
CA SER A 5 10.91 -11.41 -6.80
C SER A 5 11.18 -12.38 -5.67
N PHE A 6 10.97 -11.98 -4.41
CA PHE A 6 11.05 -12.86 -3.24
C PHE A 6 9.99 -13.97 -3.31
N GLN A 7 8.75 -13.62 -3.71
CA GLN A 7 7.65 -14.56 -3.98
C GLN A 7 7.93 -15.49 -5.16
N ARG A 8 8.53 -15.01 -6.27
CA ARG A 8 8.96 -15.86 -7.39
C ARG A 8 10.08 -16.80 -6.96
N MET A 9 11.12 -16.26 -6.32
CA MET A 9 12.31 -16.99 -5.87
C MET A 9 11.98 -18.12 -4.88
N LEU A 10 10.96 -17.94 -4.03
CA LEU A 10 10.49 -18.99 -3.12
C LEU A 10 9.63 -20.09 -3.80
N MET A 11 9.02 -19.82 -4.96
CA MET A 11 7.93 -20.64 -5.53
C MET A 11 8.22 -21.28 -6.90
N THR A 12 9.35 -21.00 -7.58
CA THR A 12 9.66 -21.59 -8.91
C THR A 12 10.73 -22.69 -8.86
N PRO A 13 10.49 -23.89 -9.43
CA PRO A 13 11.54 -24.81 -9.84
C PRO A 13 12.35 -24.23 -11.02
N LEU A 14 13.67 -24.42 -10.99
CA LEU A 14 14.61 -23.90 -12.00
C LEU A 14 14.29 -24.44 -13.40
N LYS A 15 13.96 -23.55 -14.35
CA LYS A 15 14.08 -23.80 -15.80
C LYS A 15 14.85 -22.67 -16.46
N SER A 16 15.67 -23.04 -17.44
CA SER A 16 16.57 -22.17 -18.20
C SER A 16 15.81 -21.11 -19.01
N SER A 17 16.41 -19.92 -19.08
CA SER A 17 15.89 -18.76 -19.82
C SER A 17 16.15 -18.89 -21.33
N PRO A 18 15.19 -18.55 -22.21
CA PRO A 18 15.47 -18.32 -23.63
C PRO A 18 16.25 -17.01 -23.84
N LYS A 19 17.06 -16.99 -24.90
CA LYS A 19 17.92 -15.87 -25.34
C LYS A 19 17.07 -14.72 -25.91
N SER A 20 17.51 -13.49 -25.68
CA SER A 20 16.88 -12.25 -26.14
C SER A 20 17.18 -11.95 -27.62
N GLU A 21 16.15 -11.68 -28.41
CA GLU A 21 16.26 -11.01 -29.71
C GLU A 21 16.05 -9.50 -29.55
N ASN A 22 16.86 -8.72 -30.27
CA ASN A 22 16.80 -7.26 -30.28
C ASN A 22 15.67 -6.79 -31.20
N VAL A 23 14.61 -6.23 -30.61
CA VAL A 23 13.56 -5.51 -31.35
C VAL A 23 13.81 -4.01 -31.19
N VAL A 24 14.08 -3.35 -32.31
CA VAL A 24 14.15 -1.88 -32.41
C VAL A 24 12.72 -1.36 -32.39
N TYR A 25 12.37 -0.56 -31.38
CA TYR A 25 11.07 0.11 -31.31
C TYR A 25 11.21 1.52 -31.87
N GLU A 26 10.51 1.82 -32.97
CA GLU A 26 10.29 3.19 -33.44
C GLU A 26 9.50 3.97 -32.40
N ALA A 27 9.93 5.21 -32.14
CA ALA A 27 9.28 6.10 -31.18
C ALA A 27 7.98 6.66 -31.78
N SER A 28 6.85 6.00 -31.49
CA SER A 28 5.53 6.61 -31.69
C SER A 28 5.33 7.74 -30.66
N GLU A 29 4.98 8.95 -31.11
CA GLU A 29 4.53 10.03 -30.22
C GLU A 29 3.38 9.53 -29.35
N ILE A 30 3.63 9.35 -28.04
CA ILE A 30 2.61 8.91 -27.09
C ILE A 30 1.67 10.08 -26.84
N SER A 31 0.55 10.13 -27.57
CA SER A 31 -0.58 10.99 -27.25
C SER A 31 -1.27 10.47 -25.99
N TYR A 32 -1.17 11.21 -24.89
CA TYR A 32 -1.86 10.87 -23.65
C TYR A 32 -3.32 11.31 -23.75
N PRO A 33 -4.29 10.44 -23.43
CA PRO A 33 -5.69 10.82 -23.47
C PRO A 33 -5.95 11.97 -22.47
N ALA A 34 -6.67 12.99 -22.94
CA ALA A 34 -7.18 14.05 -22.08
C ALA A 34 -8.13 13.45 -21.02
N CYS A 35 -8.27 14.12 -19.87
CA CYS A 35 -9.25 13.71 -18.88
C CYS A 35 -10.68 13.94 -19.39
N ASP A 36 -11.53 12.92 -19.34
CA ASP A 36 -12.95 13.00 -19.77
C ASP A 36 -13.80 14.03 -19.00
N GLU A 37 -13.29 14.59 -17.90
CA GLU A 37 -14.01 15.56 -17.08
C GLU A 37 -13.53 16.99 -17.28
N CYS A 38 -12.22 17.25 -17.19
CA CYS A 38 -11.67 18.60 -17.31
C CYS A 38 -11.08 18.90 -18.69
N TYR A 39 -10.98 17.89 -19.57
CA TYR A 39 -10.37 17.97 -20.90
C TYR A 39 -8.91 18.47 -20.89
N GLU A 40 -8.27 18.51 -19.71
CA GLU A 40 -6.85 18.83 -19.58
C GLU A 40 -6.00 17.58 -19.88
N TYR A 41 -4.91 17.78 -20.62
CA TYR A 41 -3.91 16.73 -20.86
C TYR A 41 -3.21 16.37 -19.57
N GLN A 42 -3.11 15.07 -19.29
CA GLN A 42 -2.33 14.56 -18.18
C GLN A 42 -0.83 14.56 -18.56
N TYR A 43 -0.20 15.74 -18.61
CA TYR A 43 1.22 15.93 -18.96
C TYR A 43 2.22 15.21 -18.02
N ASN A 44 1.73 14.58 -16.94
CA ASN A 44 2.56 14.01 -15.89
C ASN A 44 2.59 12.47 -16.04
N GLN A 45 3.69 11.99 -16.64
CA GLN A 45 3.99 10.63 -17.13
C GLN A 45 3.90 9.45 -16.13
N HIS A 46 3.22 9.58 -15.00
CA HIS A 46 3.11 8.53 -13.98
C HIS A 46 1.70 8.34 -13.40
N SER A 47 0.72 9.05 -13.96
CA SER A 47 -0.68 8.93 -13.55
C SER A 47 -1.30 7.77 -14.31
N SER A 48 -2.01 6.88 -13.62
CA SER A 48 -2.85 5.88 -14.29
C SER A 48 -3.77 6.63 -15.25
N PRO A 49 -4.02 6.15 -16.49
CA PRO A 49 -4.92 6.82 -17.44
C PRO A 49 -6.33 7.04 -16.86
N PHE A 50 -6.65 6.39 -15.74
CA PHE A 50 -7.91 6.49 -15.01
C PHE A 50 -7.85 7.39 -13.76
N TYR A 51 -6.80 8.20 -13.55
CA TYR A 51 -6.65 9.06 -12.37
C TYR A 51 -6.22 10.49 -12.73
N CYS A 52 -7.19 11.42 -12.78
CA CYS A 52 -6.92 12.84 -12.93
C CYS A 52 -6.70 13.50 -11.57
N GLN A 53 -5.47 13.89 -11.24
CA GLN A 53 -5.15 14.51 -9.95
C GLN A 53 -5.91 15.82 -9.70
N PRO A 54 -5.98 16.81 -10.63
CA PRO A 54 -6.74 18.03 -10.41
C PRO A 54 -8.21 17.77 -10.07
N CYS A 55 -8.89 16.94 -10.87
CA CYS A 55 -10.28 16.59 -10.65
C CYS A 55 -10.51 15.87 -9.32
N ASN A 56 -9.69 14.87 -9.01
CA ASN A 56 -9.82 14.12 -7.75
C ASN A 56 -9.48 14.99 -6.53
N THR A 57 -8.49 15.88 -6.63
CA THR A 57 -8.19 16.85 -5.57
C THR A 57 -9.39 17.74 -5.29
N LYS A 58 -10.07 18.23 -6.33
CA LYS A 58 -11.30 19.03 -6.18
C LYS A 58 -12.39 18.24 -5.47
N ARG A 59 -12.60 16.97 -5.85
CA ARG A 59 -13.55 16.07 -5.16
C ARG A 59 -13.20 15.89 -3.69
N PHE A 60 -11.96 15.52 -3.38
CA PHE A 60 -11.55 15.28 -2.00
C PHE A 60 -11.73 16.50 -1.12
N ARG A 61 -11.42 17.70 -1.61
CA ARG A 61 -11.65 18.95 -0.86
C ARG A 61 -13.11 19.14 -0.46
N MET A 62 -14.06 18.73 -1.29
CA MET A 62 -15.50 18.78 -0.99
C MET A 62 -15.94 17.69 0.00
N GLU A 63 -15.10 16.67 0.22
CA GLU A 63 -15.43 15.50 1.03
C GLU A 63 -14.58 15.39 2.29
N PHE A 64 -13.73 16.37 2.63
CA PHE A 64 -12.82 16.28 3.77
C PHE A 64 -13.54 15.99 5.09
N ASP A 65 -14.74 16.54 5.29
CA ASP A 65 -15.55 16.27 6.48
C ASP A 65 -15.98 14.80 6.58
N LYS A 66 -16.14 14.11 5.45
CA LYS A 66 -16.48 12.67 5.42
C LYS A 66 -15.33 11.77 5.88
N TRP A 67 -14.11 12.30 5.88
CA TRP A 67 -12.88 11.58 6.23
C TRP A 67 -12.31 12.02 7.58
N SER A 68 -13.04 12.84 8.34
CA SER A 68 -12.57 13.27 9.66
C SER A 68 -12.53 12.09 10.63
N THR A 69 -11.42 11.99 11.32
CA THR A 69 -11.15 11.01 12.38
C THR A 69 -11.48 11.56 13.76
N GLY A 70 -11.83 12.85 13.85
CA GLY A 70 -11.88 13.60 15.12
C GLY A 70 -10.49 13.94 15.68
N ASN A 71 -9.43 13.74 14.90
CA ASN A 71 -8.05 14.05 15.27
C ASN A 71 -7.37 14.90 14.19
N ASP A 72 -7.15 16.18 14.50
CA ASP A 72 -6.63 17.15 13.53
C ASP A 72 -5.31 16.73 12.87
N LYS A 73 -4.41 16.08 13.61
CA LYS A 73 -3.11 15.65 13.07
C LYS A 73 -3.27 14.52 12.06
N LEU A 74 -4.20 13.60 12.30
CA LEU A 74 -4.51 12.51 11.38
C LEU A 74 -5.30 13.01 10.18
N ASP A 75 -6.26 13.89 10.40
CA ASP A 75 -7.05 14.50 9.35
C ASP A 75 -6.14 15.25 8.37
N GLN A 76 -5.19 16.06 8.89
CA GLN A 76 -4.19 16.72 8.06
C GLN A 76 -3.29 15.74 7.29
N LEU A 77 -2.93 14.60 7.89
CA LEU A 77 -2.13 13.57 7.22
C LEU A 77 -2.91 12.96 6.04
N ILE A 78 -4.14 12.53 6.28
CA ILE A 78 -5.05 11.94 5.28
C ILE A 78 -5.30 12.93 4.14
N GLN A 79 -5.72 14.14 4.46
CA GLN A 79 -5.99 15.20 3.47
C GLN A 79 -4.76 15.52 2.61
N LYS A 80 -3.56 15.53 3.22
CA LYS A 80 -2.31 15.73 2.48
C LYS A 80 -2.06 14.63 1.45
N THR A 81 -2.40 13.37 1.76
CA THR A 81 -2.30 12.28 0.77
C THR A 81 -3.30 12.47 -0.36
N HIS A 82 -4.54 12.85 -0.05
CA HIS A 82 -5.59 13.10 -1.05
C HIS A 82 -5.17 14.17 -2.07
N ILE A 83 -4.60 15.30 -1.60
CA ILE A 83 -4.17 16.42 -2.46
C ILE A 83 -2.93 16.04 -3.31
N LYS A 84 -1.99 15.29 -2.74
CA LYS A 84 -0.69 15.00 -3.39
C LYS A 84 -0.70 13.76 -4.27
N SER A 85 -1.67 12.87 -4.08
CA SER A 85 -1.76 11.59 -4.76
C SER A 85 -1.80 11.74 -6.29
N LYS A 86 -1.02 10.91 -6.97
CA LYS A 86 -1.01 10.79 -8.44
C LYS A 86 -1.79 9.58 -8.94
N ASN A 87 -2.19 8.70 -8.02
CA ASN A 87 -2.99 7.51 -8.28
C ASN A 87 -3.63 7.02 -6.97
N ALA A 88 -4.55 6.06 -7.06
CA ALA A 88 -5.27 5.53 -5.91
C ALA A 88 -4.42 4.65 -4.96
N PHE A 89 -3.19 4.27 -5.33
CA PHE A 89 -2.29 3.53 -4.45
C PHE A 89 -1.60 4.43 -3.42
N GLU A 90 -1.58 5.74 -3.67
CA GLU A 90 -0.97 6.75 -2.79
C GLU A 90 -1.98 7.36 -1.79
N LEU A 91 -3.24 6.95 -1.87
CA LEU A 91 -4.31 7.46 -1.00
C LEU A 91 -4.31 6.73 0.33
N LEU A 92 -4.42 7.50 1.40
CA LEU A 92 -4.58 7.00 2.75
C LEU A 92 -6.02 7.24 3.19
N GLU A 93 -6.76 6.17 3.45
CA GLU A 93 -8.16 6.26 3.87
C GLU A 93 -8.31 6.25 5.40
N TRP A 94 -9.30 6.97 5.92
CA TRP A 94 -9.86 6.61 7.22
C TRP A 94 -10.77 5.41 7.05
N ILE A 95 -10.45 4.32 7.74
CA ILE A 95 -11.18 3.05 7.67
C ILE A 95 -11.83 2.83 9.02
N PRO A 96 -13.16 2.98 9.15
CA PRO A 96 -13.86 2.68 10.39
C PRO A 96 -13.59 1.23 10.80
N TYR A 97 -13.20 0.99 12.04
CA TYR A 97 -12.87 -0.36 12.52
C TYR A 97 -14.04 -1.35 12.34
N SER A 98 -15.28 -0.87 12.43
CA SER A 98 -16.50 -1.65 12.19
C SER A 98 -16.66 -2.17 10.76
N SER A 99 -15.96 -1.57 9.79
CA SER A 99 -15.90 -2.03 8.39
C SER A 99 -15.00 -3.26 8.20
N LEU A 100 -14.12 -3.55 9.17
CA LEU A 100 -13.29 -4.74 9.17
C LEU A 100 -14.06 -5.92 9.81
N LYS A 101 -13.95 -7.09 9.19
CA LYS A 101 -14.60 -8.35 9.60
C LYS A 101 -13.56 -9.43 9.88
N ASP A 102 -13.96 -10.47 10.61
CA ASP A 102 -13.15 -11.64 10.92
C ASP A 102 -11.75 -11.29 11.46
N ILE A 103 -11.73 -10.35 12.41
CA ILE A 103 -10.51 -9.79 12.97
C ILE A 103 -9.88 -10.81 13.94
N ASN A 104 -8.73 -11.36 13.58
CA ASN A 104 -8.02 -12.38 14.34
C ASN A 104 -6.58 -11.95 14.60
N ARG A 105 -6.08 -12.10 15.84
CA ARG A 105 -4.69 -11.81 16.18
C ARG A 105 -3.77 -12.82 15.51
N ILE A 106 -2.75 -12.35 14.78
CA ILE A 106 -1.79 -13.20 14.06
C ILE A 106 -0.36 -13.09 14.60
N ALA A 107 0.01 -11.95 15.15
CA ALA A 107 1.33 -11.76 15.77
C ALA A 107 1.29 -10.67 16.84
N GLN A 108 2.23 -10.73 17.77
CA GLN A 108 2.43 -9.70 18.78
C GLN A 108 3.91 -9.35 18.82
N GLY A 109 4.22 -8.08 18.55
CA GLY A 109 5.55 -7.51 18.68
C GLY A 109 5.69 -6.64 19.94
N GLY A 110 6.88 -6.05 20.10
CA GLY A 110 7.18 -5.16 21.22
C GLY A 110 6.43 -3.83 21.20
N PHE A 111 6.01 -3.36 20.02
CA PHE A 111 5.38 -2.03 19.84
C PHE A 111 3.99 -2.06 19.21
N ALA A 112 3.58 -3.22 18.70
CA ALA A 112 2.32 -3.38 18.00
C ALA A 112 1.80 -4.82 18.07
N THR A 113 0.50 -4.98 17.85
CA THR A 113 -0.14 -6.28 17.60
C THR A 113 -0.69 -6.30 16.18
N ASP A 114 -0.41 -7.38 15.45
CA ASP A 114 -0.92 -7.58 14.09
C ASP A 114 -2.17 -8.45 14.12
N TYR A 115 -3.20 -8.00 13.40
CA TYR A 115 -4.46 -8.71 13.21
C TYR A 115 -4.71 -8.94 11.73
N SER A 116 -5.10 -10.15 11.34
CA SER A 116 -5.71 -10.38 10.02
C SER A 116 -7.17 -9.93 10.05
N ALA A 117 -7.66 -9.36 8.97
CA ALA A 117 -9.07 -9.03 8.81
C ALA A 117 -9.51 -9.10 7.33
N ILE A 118 -10.82 -9.14 7.13
CA ILE A 118 -11.47 -8.99 5.83
C ILE A 118 -12.08 -7.59 5.77
N TRP A 119 -11.77 -6.84 4.73
CA TRP A 119 -12.41 -5.56 4.42
C TRP A 119 -13.36 -5.76 3.23
N PRO A 120 -14.69 -5.84 3.44
CA PRO A 120 -15.64 -6.21 2.38
C PRO A 120 -15.70 -5.20 1.23
N ASP A 121 -15.64 -3.90 1.53
CA ASP A 121 -15.62 -2.86 0.50
C ASP A 121 -14.23 -2.76 -0.16
N GLY A 122 -13.17 -2.96 0.63
CA GLY A 122 -11.81 -2.82 0.14
C GLY A 122 -11.41 -1.38 -0.20
N PRO A 123 -10.17 -1.21 -0.69
CA PRO A 123 -9.62 0.10 -0.98
C PRO A 123 -10.32 0.78 -2.15
N MET A 124 -10.34 2.10 -2.09
CA MET A 124 -10.75 2.96 -3.19
C MET A 124 -9.84 2.75 -4.41
N GLN A 125 -10.45 2.74 -5.61
CA GLN A 125 -9.73 2.50 -6.87
C GLN A 125 -9.78 3.69 -7.83
N ARG A 126 -10.97 4.16 -8.18
CA ARG A 126 -11.15 5.30 -9.10
C ARG A 126 -12.51 5.94 -8.88
N PHE A 127 -12.66 7.18 -9.31
CA PHE A 127 -13.97 7.82 -9.36
C PHE A 127 -14.74 7.35 -10.60
N ASP A 128 -15.96 6.85 -10.40
CA ASP A 128 -16.87 6.48 -11.49
C ASP A 128 -17.70 7.72 -11.87
N LEU A 129 -17.43 8.29 -13.06
CA LEU A 129 -18.11 9.50 -13.53
C LEU A 129 -19.61 9.27 -13.79
N ASN A 130 -19.99 8.07 -14.25
CA ASN A 130 -21.38 7.74 -14.55
C ASN A 130 -22.20 7.62 -13.27
N LYS A 131 -21.63 6.94 -12.26
CA LYS A 131 -22.29 6.74 -10.96
C LYS A 131 -22.05 7.89 -9.97
N ARG A 132 -21.17 8.84 -10.32
CA ARG A 132 -20.73 9.96 -9.47
C ARG A 132 -20.28 9.51 -8.08
N GLN A 133 -19.56 8.40 -8.00
CA GLN A 133 -19.10 7.84 -6.72
C GLN A 133 -17.75 7.16 -6.84
N TRP A 134 -17.07 7.00 -5.71
CA TRP A 134 -15.83 6.24 -5.64
C TRP A 134 -16.09 4.73 -5.82
N SER A 135 -15.44 4.13 -6.80
CA SER A 135 -15.38 2.67 -6.94
C SER A 135 -14.40 2.06 -5.96
N ARG A 136 -14.73 0.85 -5.53
CA ARG A 136 -14.10 0.10 -4.45
C ARG A 136 -13.62 -1.24 -4.99
N ALA A 137 -12.51 -1.77 -4.46
CA ALA A 137 -11.93 -3.02 -4.93
C ALA A 137 -12.78 -4.27 -4.59
N GLY A 138 -13.71 -4.14 -3.65
CA GLY A 138 -14.45 -5.26 -3.08
C GLY A 138 -13.61 -6.01 -2.04
N VAL A 139 -14.05 -7.23 -1.74
CA VAL A 139 -13.55 -8.04 -0.62
C VAL A 139 -12.03 -8.17 -0.67
N THR A 140 -11.37 -7.59 0.32
CA THR A 140 -9.91 -7.51 0.41
C THR A 140 -9.42 -8.06 1.74
N LYS A 141 -8.46 -9.00 1.71
CA LYS A 141 -7.76 -9.44 2.92
C LYS A 141 -6.71 -8.40 3.32
N VAL A 142 -6.74 -7.98 4.58
CA VAL A 142 -5.87 -6.93 5.12
C VAL A 142 -5.21 -7.38 6.42
N VAL A 143 -4.14 -6.68 6.78
CA VAL A 143 -3.55 -6.71 8.11
C VAL A 143 -3.82 -5.37 8.77
N PHE A 144 -4.39 -5.38 9.97
CA PHE A 144 -4.48 -4.24 10.85
C PHE A 144 -3.38 -4.34 11.91
N LYS A 145 -2.37 -3.47 11.80
CA LYS A 145 -1.26 -3.36 12.76
C LYS A 145 -1.60 -2.28 13.78
N GLU A 146 -2.02 -2.70 14.96
CA GLU A 146 -2.41 -1.82 16.08
C GLU A 146 -1.20 -1.43 16.91
N PHE A 147 -0.93 -0.13 17.06
CA PHE A 147 0.22 0.37 17.82
C PHE A 147 -0.16 0.67 19.27
N TYR A 148 0.69 0.24 20.20
CA TYR A 148 0.47 0.52 21.62
C TYR A 148 0.60 2.02 21.92
N ASN A 149 -0.17 2.51 22.89
CA ASN A 149 -0.15 3.91 23.36
C ASN A 149 -0.35 4.95 22.24
N SER A 150 -1.05 4.58 21.16
CA SER A 150 -1.29 5.47 20.02
C SER A 150 -2.51 6.37 20.22
N LYS A 151 -3.38 6.06 21.18
CA LYS A 151 -4.61 6.81 21.52
C LYS A 151 -4.38 8.33 21.67
N ASP A 152 -3.25 8.74 22.23
CA ASP A 152 -2.92 10.14 22.50
C ASP A 152 -2.15 10.80 21.34
N SER A 153 -2.23 10.22 20.14
CA SER A 153 -1.46 10.65 18.96
C SER A 153 0.05 10.60 19.19
N SER A 154 0.54 9.51 19.78
CA SER A 154 1.96 9.37 20.07
C SER A 154 2.79 9.64 18.81
N PHE A 155 3.84 10.45 18.98
CA PHE A 155 4.78 10.84 17.91
C PHE A 155 5.28 9.63 17.13
N GLN A 156 5.45 8.49 17.80
CA GLN A 156 5.98 7.27 17.21
C GLN A 156 5.09 6.66 16.12
N PHE A 157 3.77 6.54 16.35
CA PHE A 157 2.85 6.00 15.34
C PHE A 157 2.76 6.90 14.10
N LEU A 158 2.67 8.22 14.32
CA LEU A 158 2.60 9.20 13.24
C LEU A 158 3.91 9.23 12.44
N GLU A 159 5.07 9.16 13.08
CA GLU A 159 6.36 9.08 12.41
C GLU A 159 6.51 7.77 11.64
N GLU A 160 6.10 6.62 12.18
CA GLU A 160 6.13 5.36 11.45
C GLU A 160 5.21 5.42 10.21
N THR A 161 4.00 5.97 10.36
CA THR A 161 3.07 6.17 9.24
C THR A 161 3.68 7.10 8.18
N ARG A 162 4.30 8.22 8.58
CA ARG A 162 4.99 9.13 7.65
C ARG A 162 6.18 8.46 6.97
N ALA A 163 6.95 7.66 7.70
CA ALA A 163 8.07 6.90 7.15
C ALA A 163 7.57 5.93 6.07
N TYR A 164 6.50 5.17 6.35
CA TYR A 164 5.89 4.32 5.33
C TYR A 164 5.41 5.11 4.11
N LEU A 165 4.77 6.27 4.29
CA LEU A 165 4.30 7.09 3.18
C LEU A 165 5.45 7.70 2.36
N ARG A 166 6.57 8.06 3.00
CA ARG A 166 7.79 8.57 2.32
C ARG A 166 8.45 7.48 1.47
N VAL A 167 8.50 6.26 1.99
CA VAL A 167 9.11 5.10 1.32
C VAL A 167 8.15 4.48 0.29
N GLY A 168 6.84 4.53 0.55
CA GLY A 168 5.77 3.82 -0.14
C GLY A 168 5.21 4.49 -1.40
N GLY A 169 5.87 5.53 -1.92
CA GLY A 169 5.53 6.14 -3.20
C GLY A 169 5.82 5.18 -4.35
N ASN A 170 4.86 4.31 -4.70
CA ASN A 170 4.90 3.36 -5.81
C ASN A 170 6.17 2.47 -5.89
N LYS A 171 6.98 2.42 -4.83
CA LYS A 171 8.20 1.61 -4.80
C LYS A 171 7.79 0.13 -4.74
N PRO A 172 8.25 -0.74 -5.66
CA PRO A 172 7.82 -2.14 -5.78
C PRO A 172 8.18 -3.07 -4.61
N ILE A 173 8.61 -2.50 -3.48
CA ILE A 173 9.35 -3.10 -2.36
C ILE A 173 8.54 -2.98 -1.06
N THR A 174 7.53 -2.10 -1.02
CA THR A 174 6.72 -1.87 0.18
C THR A 174 5.33 -2.49 0.06
N THR A 175 4.82 -2.98 1.18
CA THR A 175 3.43 -3.39 1.32
C THR A 175 2.52 -2.18 1.14
N ARG A 176 1.49 -2.29 0.29
CA ARG A 176 0.52 -1.22 0.11
C ARG A 176 -0.19 -0.94 1.44
N ILE A 177 -0.12 0.31 1.89
CA ILE A 177 -0.96 0.83 2.96
C ILE A 177 -2.26 1.31 2.33
N TYR A 178 -3.38 0.94 2.97
CA TYR A 178 -4.70 1.39 2.55
C TYR A 178 -5.19 2.56 3.39
N GLY A 179 -4.89 2.55 4.68
CA GLY A 179 -5.49 3.53 5.58
C GLY A 179 -5.11 3.37 7.03
N ILE A 180 -5.80 4.15 7.85
CA ILE A 180 -5.71 4.16 9.31
C ILE A 180 -7.06 3.76 9.87
N SER A 181 -7.06 3.01 10.95
CA SER A 181 -8.24 2.65 11.73
C SER A 181 -7.96 2.82 13.22
N GLN A 182 -9.01 3.02 14.03
CA GLN A 182 -8.89 3.05 15.49
C GLN A 182 -9.67 1.91 16.12
N ASN A 183 -9.01 1.10 16.94
CA ASN A 183 -9.66 0.05 17.70
C ASN A 183 -10.58 0.68 18.75
N PRO A 184 -11.90 0.41 18.73
CA PRO A 184 -12.86 1.08 19.61
C PRO A 184 -12.69 0.71 21.08
N LYS A 185 -12.09 -0.45 21.39
CA LYS A 185 -11.87 -0.96 22.76
C LYS A 185 -10.62 -0.35 23.39
N SER A 186 -9.48 -0.44 22.72
CA SER A 186 -8.21 0.08 23.24
C SER A 186 -8.02 1.58 22.99
N LYS A 187 -8.79 2.16 22.05
CA LYS A 187 -8.63 3.52 21.50
C LYS A 187 -7.33 3.74 20.75
N ASN A 188 -6.53 2.69 20.56
CA ASN A 188 -5.29 2.76 19.78
C ASN A 188 -5.59 2.85 18.28
N TYR A 189 -4.79 3.64 17.59
CA TYR A 189 -4.71 3.67 16.15
C TYR A 189 -3.84 2.54 15.62
N GLY A 190 -4.13 2.14 14.38
CA GLY A 190 -3.34 1.19 13.63
C GLY A 190 -3.41 1.44 12.14
N ILE A 191 -2.47 0.83 11.42
CA ILE A 191 -2.40 0.91 9.97
C ILE A 191 -3.08 -0.32 9.38
N VAL A 192 -3.94 -0.10 8.38
CA VAL A 192 -4.53 -1.15 7.55
C VAL A 192 -3.70 -1.26 6.28
N MET A 193 -3.15 -2.44 6.02
CA MET A 193 -2.26 -2.70 4.89
C MET A 193 -2.59 -4.02 4.20
N ARG A 194 -2.06 -4.19 2.99
CA ARG A 194 -2.21 -5.42 2.21
C ARG A 194 -1.70 -6.62 3.00
N SER A 195 -2.54 -7.66 3.11
CA SER A 195 -2.09 -8.94 3.64
C SER A 195 -1.14 -9.60 2.64
N GLU A 196 0.07 -9.92 3.09
CA GLU A 196 1.02 -10.73 2.33
C GLU A 196 1.01 -12.14 2.89
N GLY A 197 0.58 -13.11 2.08
CA GLY A 197 0.33 -14.49 2.52
C GLY A 197 1.54 -15.28 3.00
N LEU A 198 2.74 -14.67 3.11
CA LEU A 198 3.98 -15.32 3.54
C LEU A 198 4.35 -15.01 5.00
N GLY A 199 3.64 -14.11 5.68
CA GLY A 199 3.95 -13.73 7.06
C GLY A 199 5.22 -12.86 7.17
N SER A 200 5.76 -12.73 8.39
CA SER A 200 6.96 -11.90 8.64
C SER A 200 8.23 -12.56 8.09
N LEU A 201 9.26 -11.76 7.76
CA LEU A 201 10.57 -12.29 7.36
C LEU A 201 11.12 -13.28 8.39
N ARG A 202 10.91 -13.01 9.69
CA ARG A 202 11.34 -13.92 10.77
C ARG A 202 10.65 -15.28 10.69
N HIS A 203 9.35 -15.30 10.39
CA HIS A 203 8.61 -16.55 10.21
C HIS A 203 9.11 -17.31 8.98
N VAL A 204 9.26 -16.63 7.84
CA VAL A 204 9.80 -17.24 6.62
C VAL A 204 11.20 -17.79 6.86
N LEU A 205 12.08 -17.05 7.54
CA LEU A 205 13.43 -17.51 7.86
C LEU A 205 13.38 -18.72 8.80
N ASN A 206 12.62 -18.69 9.88
CA ASN A 206 12.55 -19.81 10.80
C ASN A 206 12.02 -21.09 10.15
N ASP A 207 11.00 -20.97 9.31
CA ASP A 207 10.32 -22.11 8.72
C ASP A 207 11.08 -22.66 7.51
N THR A 208 11.69 -21.79 6.70
CA THR A 208 12.27 -22.21 5.40
C THR A 208 13.79 -22.22 5.39
N PHE A 209 14.48 -21.43 6.22
CA PHE A 209 15.93 -21.25 6.09
C PHE A 209 16.72 -22.55 6.36
N HIS A 210 16.25 -23.36 7.31
CA HIS A 210 16.87 -24.63 7.64
C HIS A 210 16.73 -25.67 6.52
N GLU A 211 15.62 -25.63 5.78
CA GLU A 211 15.30 -26.57 4.68
C GLU A 211 15.88 -26.14 3.31
N LYS A 212 16.34 -24.90 3.16
CA LYS A 212 16.93 -24.38 1.92
C LYS A 212 18.39 -24.84 1.76
N SER A 213 18.79 -25.09 0.50
CA SER A 213 20.19 -25.23 0.11
C SER A 213 20.98 -23.94 0.37
N TRP A 214 22.32 -24.04 0.37
CA TRP A 214 23.19 -22.87 0.50
C TRP A 214 22.88 -21.77 -0.52
N ASP A 215 22.66 -22.14 -1.79
CA ASP A 215 22.25 -21.20 -2.83
C ASP A 215 20.93 -20.52 -2.49
N GLY A 216 19.94 -21.28 -2.03
CA GLY A 216 18.64 -20.73 -1.61
C GLY A 216 18.74 -19.76 -0.41
N ARG A 217 19.73 -19.94 0.47
CA ARG A 217 20.00 -19.01 1.58
C ARG A 217 20.66 -17.72 1.09
N LEU A 218 21.63 -17.83 0.16
CA LEU A 218 22.28 -16.68 -0.46
C LEU A 218 21.29 -15.83 -1.25
N ASP A 219 20.37 -16.47 -1.95
CA ASP A 219 19.26 -15.84 -2.66
C ASP A 219 18.37 -14.99 -1.73
N ILE A 220 18.01 -15.52 -0.56
CA ILE A 220 17.26 -14.78 0.46
C ILE A 220 18.04 -13.54 0.95
N LEU A 221 19.32 -13.71 1.27
CA LEU A 221 20.19 -12.63 1.74
C LEU A 221 20.39 -11.54 0.67
N PHE A 222 20.57 -11.94 -0.58
CA PHE A 222 20.66 -11.05 -1.72
C PHE A 222 19.36 -10.25 -1.88
N GLY A 223 18.19 -10.90 -1.78
CA GLY A 223 16.89 -10.25 -1.82
C GLY A 223 16.71 -9.18 -0.73
N ILE A 224 17.08 -9.49 0.51
CA ILE A 224 17.03 -8.54 1.64
C ILE A 224 17.97 -7.35 1.39
N SER A 225 19.22 -7.64 1.01
CA SER A 225 20.25 -6.62 0.75
C SER A 225 19.84 -5.69 -0.39
N PHE A 226 19.26 -6.25 -1.46
CA PHE A 226 18.71 -5.50 -2.56
C PHE A 226 17.55 -4.61 -2.10
N CYS A 227 16.56 -5.14 -1.37
CA CYS A 227 15.47 -4.32 -0.85
C CYS A 227 16.00 -3.16 0.05
N LEU A 228 16.97 -3.42 0.93
CA LEU A 228 17.58 -2.40 1.80
C LEU A 228 18.29 -1.29 1.01
N SER A 229 19.06 -1.65 -0.03
CA SER A 229 19.74 -0.64 -0.87
C SER A 229 18.75 0.32 -1.55
N GLN A 230 17.56 -0.16 -1.91
CA GLN A 230 16.50 0.64 -2.53
C GLN A 230 15.73 1.51 -1.51
N LEU A 231 15.84 1.20 -0.22
CA LEU A 231 15.31 2.03 0.87
C LEU A 231 16.26 3.17 1.23
N HIS A 232 17.57 2.93 1.12
CA HIS A 232 18.59 3.93 1.41
C HIS A 232 18.77 4.96 0.27
N ASN A 233 18.37 4.63 -0.95
CA ASN A 233 18.37 5.52 -2.13
C ASN A 233 17.00 6.17 -2.39
#